data_AF-A0ABD2PL09-F1
#
_entry.id   AF-A0ABD2PL09-F1
#
_cell.length_a   1.000
_cell.length_b   1.000
_cell.length_c   1.000
_cell.angle_alpha   90.00
_cell.angle_beta   90.00
_cell.angle_gamma   90.00
#
_symmetry.space_group_name_H-M   'P 1'
#
loop_
_entity.id
_entity.type
_entity.pdbx_description
1 polymer ?
#
loop_
_entity_poly.entity_id
_entity_poly.type
_entity_poly.pdbx_seq_one_letter_code
_entity_poly.pdbx_strand_id
1 'polypeptide(L)'
;MLYIRAIPTYGMYTILFFRSVMRFAYFLVLFFLFIFSFSMTFYAQLRNQVPFRHLGEAVMKTIVMVIGELDYGNMFHNRFSKDIPMPIENQIAYVGLTYVTMIAFLVMMCIIFMNMLTAITVDDMNEVRMDIQYLQLKMQSSFCLRVERYLPNSILQHRAIDSFKWKRNKFFPFHLLYPVAPDSKLVCFD
;
A
#
# COMPACT_ATOMS: atom_id res chain seq x y z
N MET A 1 22.13 33.09 -3.70
CA MET A 1 22.32 32.26 -2.48
C MET A 1 21.08 32.35 -1.58
N LEU A 2 19.93 31.88 -2.04
CA LEU A 2 18.66 31.94 -1.29
C LEU A 2 17.85 30.76 -1.79
N TYR A 3 17.87 29.61 -1.09
CA TYR A 3 16.84 28.54 -1.13
C TYR A 3 17.22 27.28 -0.33
N ILE A 4 18.28 27.29 0.49
CA ILE A 4 18.57 26.20 1.44
C ILE A 4 17.78 26.33 2.76
N ARG A 5 17.09 27.45 3.00
CA ARG A 5 16.27 27.66 4.20
C ARG A 5 14.85 27.12 4.02
N ALA A 6 14.73 25.80 4.02
CA ALA A 6 13.61 25.06 4.60
C ALA A 6 13.96 23.58 4.58
N ILE A 7 14.86 23.15 5.46
CA ILE A 7 15.11 21.74 5.76
C ILE A 7 14.45 21.44 7.13
N PRO A 8 13.11 21.39 7.24
CA PRO A 8 12.44 20.49 8.17
C PRO A 8 12.23 19.10 7.52
N THR A 9 13.03 18.74 6.51
CA THR A 9 12.85 17.54 5.68
C THR A 9 13.01 16.25 6.47
N TYR A 10 14.04 16.14 7.32
CA TYR A 10 14.28 14.90 8.09
C TYR A 10 13.13 14.52 9.03
N GLY A 11 12.49 15.50 9.68
CA GLY A 11 11.36 15.24 10.59
C GLY A 11 10.11 14.75 9.86
N MET A 12 9.84 15.26 8.66
CA MET A 12 8.69 14.82 7.86
C MET A 12 8.90 13.42 7.27
N TYR A 13 10.10 13.12 6.75
CA TYR A 13 10.40 11.79 6.17
C TYR A 13 10.35 10.68 7.21
N THR A 14 10.81 10.95 8.44
CA THR A 14 10.75 9.96 9.53
C THR A 14 9.30 9.67 9.94
N ILE A 15 8.44 10.67 10.03
CA ILE A 15 7.00 10.48 10.32
C ILE A 15 6.31 9.65 9.23
N LEU A 16 6.58 9.95 7.95
CA LEU A 16 6.04 9.19 6.81
C LEU A 16 6.53 7.73 6.82
N PHE A 17 7.80 7.50 7.15
CA PHE A 17 8.36 6.15 7.28
C PHE A 17 7.71 5.36 8.42
N PHE A 18 7.61 5.93 9.62
CA PHE A 18 6.94 5.26 10.74
C PHE A 18 5.47 4.95 10.42
N ARG A 19 4.77 5.83 9.71
CA ARG A 19 3.39 5.58 9.26
C ARG A 19 3.29 4.36 8.34
N SER A 20 4.19 4.26 7.37
CA SER A 20 4.30 3.10 6.46
C SER A 20 4.63 1.81 7.22
N VAL A 21 5.61 1.84 8.13
CA VAL A 21 5.99 0.69 8.97
C VAL A 21 4.82 0.22 9.83
N MET A 22 4.03 1.13 10.41
CA MET A 22 2.86 0.76 11.22
C MET A 22 1.78 0.08 10.38
N ARG A 23 1.49 0.59 9.17
CA ARG A 23 0.59 -0.09 8.23
C ARG A 23 1.08 -1.49 7.91
N PHE A 24 2.34 -1.63 7.53
CA PHE A 24 2.97 -2.92 7.28
C PHE A 24 2.89 -3.87 8.48
N ALA A 25 3.07 -3.36 9.71
CA ALA A 25 2.96 -4.16 10.93
C ALA A 25 1.54 -4.73 11.14
N TYR A 26 0.48 -3.94 10.92
CA TYR A 26 -0.90 -4.45 11.01
C TYR A 26 -1.15 -5.59 10.01
N PHE A 27 -0.62 -5.45 8.80
CA PHE A 27 -0.73 -6.48 7.79
C PHE A 27 0.10 -7.73 8.13
N LEU A 28 1.29 -7.57 8.73
CA LEU A 28 2.08 -8.69 9.23
C LEU A 28 1.34 -9.50 10.31
N VAL A 29 0.59 -8.85 11.21
CA VAL A 29 -0.22 -9.57 12.21
C VAL A 29 -1.25 -10.48 11.52
N LEU A 30 -1.91 -9.98 10.48
CA LEU A 30 -2.88 -10.73 9.70
C LEU A 30 -2.20 -11.91 8.95
N PHE A 31 -0.98 -11.70 8.45
CA PHE A 31 -0.15 -12.73 7.84
C PHE A 31 0.26 -13.83 8.84
N PHE A 32 0.63 -13.48 10.07
CA PHE A 32 0.94 -14.46 11.12
C PHE A 32 -0.25 -15.35 11.47
N LEU A 33 -1.48 -14.82 11.46
CA LEU A 33 -2.69 -15.63 11.67
C LEU A 33 -2.87 -16.69 10.58
N PHE A 34 -2.56 -16.36 9.31
CA PHE A 34 -2.56 -17.35 8.24
C PHE A 34 -1.49 -18.41 8.43
N ILE A 35 -0.26 -18.03 8.76
CA ILE A 35 0.83 -18.98 9.05
C ILE A 35 0.40 -19.95 10.17
N PHE A 36 -0.19 -19.43 11.24
CA PHE A 36 -0.63 -20.25 12.36
C PHE A 36 -1.75 -21.23 11.96
N SER A 37 -2.74 -20.78 11.18
CA SER A 37 -3.84 -21.62 10.68
C SER A 37 -3.35 -22.77 9.80
N PHE A 38 -2.47 -22.47 8.84
CA PHE A 38 -1.89 -23.50 7.97
C PHE A 38 -0.93 -24.41 8.71
N SER A 39 -0.14 -23.88 9.66
CA SER A 39 0.74 -24.69 10.49
C SER A 39 -0.04 -25.72 11.31
N MET A 40 -1.17 -25.33 11.90
CA MET A 40 -2.05 -26.25 12.62
C MET A 40 -2.65 -27.32 11.69
N THR A 41 -3.02 -26.92 10.47
CA THR A 41 -3.51 -27.84 9.44
C THR A 41 -2.44 -28.87 9.05
N PHE A 42 -1.20 -28.43 8.82
CA PHE A 42 -0.08 -29.33 8.51
C PHE A 42 0.35 -30.18 9.70
N TYR A 43 0.31 -29.66 10.91
CA TYR A 43 0.53 -30.43 12.13
C TYR A 43 -0.45 -31.61 12.24
N ALA A 44 -1.73 -31.38 11.94
CA ALA A 44 -2.74 -32.43 11.96
C ALA A 44 -2.59 -33.43 10.80
N GLN A 45 -2.29 -32.97 9.58
CA GLN A 45 -2.20 -33.81 8.39
C GLN A 45 -0.90 -34.62 8.29
N LEU A 46 0.22 -34.04 8.74
CA LEU A 46 1.58 -34.57 8.58
C LEU A 46 2.19 -34.98 9.92
N ARG A 47 1.39 -35.24 10.96
CA ARG A 47 1.85 -35.61 12.32
C ARG A 47 2.88 -36.75 12.36
N ASN A 48 2.84 -37.64 11.36
CA ASN A 48 3.76 -38.77 11.23
C ASN A 48 5.18 -38.32 10.79
N GLN A 49 5.31 -37.18 10.13
CA GLN A 49 6.60 -36.68 9.67
C GLN A 49 7.39 -36.02 10.81
N VAL A 50 8.70 -36.31 10.89
CA VAL A 50 9.64 -35.72 11.84
C VAL A 50 9.50 -34.18 11.96
N PRO A 51 9.47 -33.39 10.86
CA PRO A 51 9.35 -31.93 10.95
C PRO A 51 7.99 -31.38 11.45
N PHE A 52 6.98 -32.24 11.63
CA PHE A 52 5.64 -31.85 12.08
C PHE A 52 5.22 -32.57 13.37
N ARG A 53 6.16 -33.23 14.06
CA ARG A 53 5.89 -33.96 15.29
C ARG A 53 5.54 -33.02 16.46
N HIS A 54 6.20 -31.86 16.50
CA HIS A 54 5.98 -30.81 17.48
C HIS A 54 5.36 -29.58 16.84
N LEU A 55 4.48 -28.88 17.59
CA LEU A 55 3.81 -27.69 17.08
C LEU A 55 4.80 -26.58 16.72
N GLY A 56 5.85 -26.37 17.53
CA GLY A 56 6.88 -25.37 17.24
C GLY A 56 7.68 -25.66 15.97
N GLU A 57 8.02 -26.93 15.73
CA GLU A 57 8.72 -27.36 14.52
C GLU A 57 7.83 -27.24 13.28
N ALA A 58 6.52 -27.56 13.42
CA ALA A 58 5.54 -27.37 12.35
C ALA A 58 5.40 -25.90 11.97
N VAL A 59 5.41 -24.97 12.94
CA VAL A 59 5.37 -23.52 12.69
C VAL A 59 6.63 -23.09 11.95
N MET A 60 7.82 -23.48 12.44
CA MET A 60 9.08 -23.17 11.79
C MET A 60 9.14 -23.72 10.36
N LYS A 61 8.70 -24.96 10.14
CA LYS A 61 8.66 -25.57 8.80
C LYS A 61 7.69 -24.82 7.89
N THR A 62 6.55 -24.38 8.42
CA THR A 62 5.58 -23.58 7.64
C THR A 62 6.16 -22.22 7.25
N ILE A 63 6.94 -21.57 8.11
CA ILE A 63 7.65 -20.31 7.78
C ILE A 63 8.69 -20.54 6.67
N VAL A 64 9.47 -21.63 6.76
CA VAL A 64 10.42 -22.02 5.71
C VAL A 64 9.69 -22.29 4.38
N MET A 65 8.52 -22.92 4.43
CA MET A 65 7.67 -23.14 3.25
C MET A 65 7.12 -21.83 2.67
N VAL A 66 6.82 -20.81 3.49
CA VAL A 66 6.41 -19.47 3.03
C VAL A 66 7.54 -18.77 2.26
N ILE A 67 8.79 -18.95 2.69
CA ILE A 67 9.97 -18.39 2.00
C ILE A 67 10.15 -19.03 0.61
N GLY A 68 9.57 -20.20 0.38
CA GLY A 68 9.61 -20.93 -0.90
C GLY A 68 10.44 -22.21 -0.86
N GLU A 69 10.96 -22.59 0.31
CA GLU A 69 11.68 -23.85 0.48
C GLU A 69 10.70 -25.01 0.68
N LEU A 70 10.31 -25.63 -0.45
CA LEU A 70 9.48 -26.82 -0.48
C LEU A 70 10.35 -28.08 -0.64
N ASP A 71 10.44 -28.86 0.43
CA ASP A 71 11.10 -30.17 0.39
C ASP A 71 10.11 -31.28 0.02
N TYR A 72 9.65 -31.25 -1.23
CA TYR A 72 8.67 -32.22 -1.74
C TYR A 72 9.24 -33.66 -1.81
N GLY A 73 10.54 -33.78 -2.11
CA GLY A 73 11.23 -35.08 -2.20
C GLY A 73 11.21 -35.82 -0.86
N ASN A 74 11.67 -35.20 0.22
CA ASN A 74 11.75 -35.90 1.50
C ASN A 74 10.38 -36.13 2.15
N MET A 75 9.37 -35.30 1.84
CA MET A 75 8.02 -35.44 2.41
C MET A 75 7.16 -36.48 1.68
N PHE A 76 7.31 -36.64 0.37
CA PHE A 76 6.41 -37.48 -0.45
C PHE A 76 7.08 -38.69 -1.11
N HIS A 77 8.42 -38.72 -1.26
CA HIS A 77 9.12 -39.79 -1.97
C HIS A 77 9.40 -41.04 -1.09
N ASN A 78 9.31 -40.92 0.24
CA ASN A 78 9.39 -42.04 1.20
C ASN A 78 8.27 -43.10 1.07
N ARG A 79 7.47 -43.04 0.01
CA ARG A 79 6.35 -43.95 -0.28
C ARG A 79 6.69 -45.06 -1.28
N PHE A 80 7.75 -44.90 -2.07
CA PHE A 80 8.01 -45.79 -3.21
C PHE A 80 9.10 -46.85 -2.96
N SER A 81 9.87 -46.73 -1.88
CA SER A 81 10.87 -47.72 -1.49
C SER A 81 10.21 -48.84 -0.68
N LYS A 82 9.55 -49.75 -1.39
CA LYS A 82 8.85 -50.92 -0.83
C LYS A 82 9.80 -51.99 -0.26
N ASP A 83 11.10 -51.84 -0.48
CA ASP A 83 12.11 -52.90 -0.24
C ASP A 83 12.91 -52.75 1.07
N ILE A 84 12.61 -51.75 1.91
CA ILE A 84 13.25 -51.59 3.22
C ILE A 84 12.15 -51.56 4.29
N PRO A 85 12.16 -52.48 5.27
CA PRO A 85 11.20 -52.46 6.37
C PRO A 85 11.51 -51.26 7.28
N MET A 86 10.91 -50.12 6.96
CA MET A 86 10.95 -48.91 7.76
C MET A 86 9.65 -48.78 8.57
N PRO A 87 9.71 -48.25 9.80
CA PRO A 87 8.57 -48.20 10.72
C PRO A 87 7.38 -47.41 10.14
N ILE A 88 6.18 -47.82 10.54
CA ILE A 88 4.85 -47.30 10.16
C ILE A 88 4.70 -45.77 10.38
N GLU A 89 5.66 -45.15 11.06
CA GLU A 89 5.75 -43.73 11.40
C GLU A 89 5.93 -42.78 10.19
N ASN A 90 6.08 -43.22 8.94
CA ASN A 90 6.24 -42.30 7.79
C ASN A 90 5.08 -42.32 6.77
N GLN A 91 3.98 -43.02 7.05
CA GLN A 91 2.83 -43.04 6.15
C GLN A 91 1.92 -41.81 6.35
N ILE A 92 1.60 -41.12 5.27
CA ILE A 92 0.68 -39.98 5.27
C ILE A 92 -0.76 -40.51 5.22
N ALA A 93 -1.54 -40.27 6.27
CA ALA A 93 -2.90 -40.80 6.43
C ALA A 93 -3.88 -40.34 5.33
N TYR A 94 -3.75 -39.09 4.87
CA TYR A 94 -4.66 -38.50 3.87
C TYR A 94 -3.89 -37.83 2.73
N VAL A 95 -3.51 -38.64 1.76
CA VAL A 95 -2.68 -38.24 0.61
C VAL A 95 -3.32 -37.12 -0.22
N GLY A 96 -4.54 -37.35 -0.72
CA GLY A 96 -5.22 -36.41 -1.60
C GLY A 96 -5.52 -35.08 -0.93
N LEU A 97 -5.97 -35.12 0.33
CA LEU A 97 -6.21 -33.91 1.13
C LEU A 97 -4.94 -33.09 1.36
N THR A 98 -3.80 -33.75 1.60
CA THR A 98 -2.51 -33.05 1.81
C THR A 98 -2.06 -32.33 0.54
N TYR A 99 -2.27 -32.93 -0.64
CA TYR A 99 -1.96 -32.28 -1.92
C TYR A 99 -2.83 -31.05 -2.17
N VAL A 100 -4.14 -31.18 -1.93
CA VAL A 100 -5.09 -30.07 -2.10
C VAL A 100 -4.77 -28.92 -1.14
N THR A 101 -4.51 -29.21 0.15
CA THR A 101 -4.15 -28.18 1.12
C THR A 101 -2.81 -27.53 0.82
N MET A 102 -1.82 -28.27 0.31
CA MET A 102 -0.53 -27.73 -0.10
C MET A 102 -0.65 -26.78 -1.30
N ILE A 103 -1.41 -27.15 -2.32
CA ILE A 103 -1.66 -26.27 -3.49
C ILE A 103 -2.44 -25.03 -3.06
N ALA A 104 -3.49 -25.19 -2.25
CA ALA A 104 -4.26 -24.07 -1.72
C ALA A 104 -3.39 -23.13 -0.87
N PHE A 105 -2.49 -23.67 -0.05
CA PHE A 105 -1.50 -22.89 0.71
C PHE A 105 -0.59 -22.09 -0.21
N LEU A 106 -0.02 -22.70 -1.25
CA LEU A 106 0.87 -22.00 -2.18
C LEU A 106 0.16 -20.89 -2.94
N VAL A 107 -1.04 -21.17 -3.44
CA VAL A 107 -1.85 -20.17 -4.16
C VAL A 107 -2.26 -19.04 -3.23
N MET A 108 -2.75 -19.34 -2.02
CA MET A 108 -3.11 -18.30 -1.05
C MET A 108 -1.91 -17.48 -0.63
N MET A 109 -0.78 -18.10 -0.30
CA MET A 109 0.44 -17.37 0.10
C MET A 109 0.95 -16.47 -1.03
N CYS A 110 1.03 -16.97 -2.26
CA CYS A 110 1.46 -16.16 -3.40
C CYS A 110 0.49 -15.00 -3.70
N ILE A 111 -0.82 -15.25 -3.71
CA ILE A 111 -1.83 -14.21 -3.98
C ILE A 111 -1.83 -13.17 -2.86
N ILE A 112 -1.89 -13.60 -1.60
CA ILE A 112 -1.96 -12.68 -0.45
C ILE A 112 -0.65 -11.89 -0.35
N PHE A 113 0.51 -12.56 -0.40
CA PHE A 113 1.80 -11.90 -0.20
C PHE A 113 2.12 -10.89 -1.31
N MET A 114 1.91 -11.27 -2.58
CA MET A 114 2.16 -10.37 -3.71
C MET A 114 1.18 -9.19 -3.72
N ASN A 115 -0.11 -9.43 -3.47
CA ASN A 115 -1.11 -8.37 -3.45
C ASN A 115 -0.91 -7.43 -2.27
N MET A 116 -0.51 -7.94 -1.11
CA MET A 116 -0.34 -7.12 0.09
C MET A 116 0.92 -6.25 0.00
N LEU A 117 2.05 -6.78 -0.47
CA LEU A 117 3.26 -5.99 -0.71
C LEU A 117 3.03 -4.91 -1.77
N THR A 118 2.30 -5.25 -2.84
CA THR A 118 1.97 -4.30 -3.90
C THR A 118 1.00 -3.24 -3.41
N ALA A 119 -0.05 -3.62 -2.68
CA ALA A 119 -1.04 -2.69 -2.12
C ALA A 119 -0.39 -1.69 -1.16
N ILE A 120 0.45 -2.15 -0.23
CA ILE A 120 1.14 -1.26 0.73
C ILE A 120 2.08 -0.31 -0.03
N THR A 121 2.86 -0.82 -0.97
CA THR A 121 3.82 0.00 -1.72
C THR A 121 3.13 1.06 -2.57
N VAL A 122 2.03 0.71 -3.23
CA VAL A 122 1.27 1.64 -4.09
C VAL A 122 0.51 2.66 -3.24
N ASP A 123 -0.11 2.24 -2.13
CA ASP A 123 -0.83 3.13 -1.22
C ASP A 123 0.10 4.14 -0.55
N ASP A 124 1.26 3.68 -0.06
CA ASP A 124 2.27 4.55 0.56
C ASP A 124 2.83 5.56 -0.45
N MET A 125 3.07 5.15 -1.70
CA MET A 125 3.53 6.06 -2.75
C MET A 125 2.49 7.12 -3.10
N ASN A 126 1.21 6.77 -3.13
CA ASN A 126 0.14 7.71 -3.48
C ASN A 126 -0.07 8.76 -2.38
N GLU A 127 -0.03 8.37 -1.10
CA GLU A 127 -0.18 9.30 0.02
C GLU A 127 0.97 10.34 0.05
N VAL A 128 2.21 9.87 -0.09
CA VAL A 128 3.39 10.77 -0.12
C VAL A 128 3.31 11.77 -1.27
N ARG A 129 2.79 11.37 -2.43
CA ARG A 129 2.63 12.27 -3.59
C ARG A 129 1.63 13.38 -3.31
N MET A 130 0.50 13.07 -2.67
CA MET A 130 -0.51 14.07 -2.32
C MET A 130 0.01 15.09 -1.31
N ASP A 131 0.76 14.62 -0.30
CA ASP A 131 1.35 15.49 0.71
C ASP A 131 2.39 16.46 0.11
N ILE A 132 3.23 15.97 -0.81
CA ILE A 132 4.21 16.81 -1.51
C ILE A 132 3.51 17.85 -2.39
N GLN A 133 2.45 17.47 -3.12
CA GLN A 133 1.68 18.41 -3.95
C GLN A 133 1.05 19.51 -3.10
N TYR A 134 0.47 19.16 -1.95
CA TYR A 134 -0.08 20.13 -1.01
C TYR A 134 1.00 21.10 -0.50
N LEU A 135 2.17 20.58 -0.13
CA LEU A 135 3.31 21.39 0.29
C LEU A 135 3.79 22.35 -0.79
N GLN A 136 3.86 21.89 -2.04
CA GLN A 136 4.24 22.74 -3.18
C GLN A 136 3.27 23.89 -3.37
N LEU A 137 1.95 23.63 -3.33
CA LEU A 137 0.92 24.66 -3.42
C LEU A 137 1.01 25.67 -2.27
N LYS A 138 1.20 25.19 -1.05
CA LYS A 138 1.39 26.04 0.13
C LYS A 138 2.64 26.92 0.01
N MET A 139 3.75 26.36 -0.47
CA MET A 139 4.98 27.12 -0.72
C MET A 139 4.76 28.21 -1.78
N GLN A 140 4.14 27.87 -2.92
CA GLN A 140 3.83 28.82 -3.98
C GLN A 140 2.90 29.94 -3.50
N SER A 141 1.83 29.60 -2.76
CA SER A 141 0.91 30.58 -2.17
C SER A 141 1.64 31.51 -1.19
N SER A 142 2.44 30.96 -0.28
CA SER A 142 3.21 31.75 0.69
C SER A 142 4.25 32.65 0.02
N PHE A 143 4.79 32.24 -1.12
CA PHE A 143 5.71 33.05 -1.92
C PHE A 143 4.96 34.19 -2.62
N CYS A 144 3.81 33.89 -3.24
CA CYS A 144 2.95 34.89 -3.88
C CYS A 144 2.51 35.99 -2.90
N LEU A 145 2.01 35.61 -1.73
CA LEU A 145 1.62 36.56 -0.67
C LEU A 145 2.80 37.42 -0.16
N ARG A 146 4.01 36.85 -0.17
CA ARG A 146 5.21 37.58 0.24
C ARG A 146 5.59 38.61 -0.81
N VAL A 147 5.56 38.24 -2.08
CA VAL A 147 5.82 39.13 -3.21
C VAL A 147 4.76 40.23 -3.27
N GLU A 148 3.49 39.89 -3.09
CA GLU A 148 2.38 40.86 -3.05
C GLU A 148 2.58 41.93 -1.99
N ARG A 149 3.05 41.56 -0.79
CA ARG A 149 3.34 42.51 0.30
C ARG A 149 4.45 43.52 -0.05
N TYR A 150 5.35 43.18 -0.97
CA TYR A 150 6.42 44.09 -1.40
C TYR A 150 6.09 44.86 -2.68
N LEU A 151 4.97 44.56 -3.37
CA LEU A 151 4.56 45.32 -4.56
C LEU A 151 3.64 46.50 -4.17
N PRO A 152 3.85 47.70 -4.76
CA PRO A 152 2.95 48.82 -4.55
C PRO A 152 1.57 48.59 -5.19
N ASN A 153 0.51 49.01 -4.50
CA ASN A 153 -0.90 48.76 -4.86
C ASN A 153 -1.25 49.14 -6.30
N SER A 154 -0.60 50.15 -6.89
CA SER A 154 -0.85 50.60 -8.26
C SER A 154 -0.55 49.53 -9.33
N ILE A 155 0.43 48.65 -9.10
CA ILE A 155 0.81 47.57 -10.03
C ILE A 155 -0.16 46.38 -9.90
N LEU A 156 -0.59 46.07 -8.67
CA LEU A 156 -1.57 45.01 -8.41
C LEU A 156 -2.93 45.35 -9.04
N GLN A 157 -3.37 46.61 -8.92
CA GLN A 157 -4.62 47.09 -9.50
C GLN A 157 -4.63 47.02 -11.03
N HIS A 158 -3.55 47.46 -11.70
CA HIS A 158 -3.46 47.36 -13.17
C HIS A 158 -3.46 45.92 -13.67
N ARG A 159 -2.70 45.01 -13.04
CA ARG A 159 -2.66 43.60 -13.48
C ARG A 159 -3.95 42.84 -13.21
N ALA A 160 -4.68 43.15 -12.14
CA ALA A 160 -5.98 42.55 -11.86
C ALA A 160 -7.00 42.91 -12.97
N ILE A 161 -7.01 44.17 -13.42
CA ILE A 161 -7.89 44.67 -14.48
C ILE A 161 -7.56 44.01 -15.83
N ASP A 162 -6.29 43.85 -16.17
CA ASP A 162 -5.86 43.22 -17.41
C ASP A 162 -6.17 41.71 -17.46
N SER A 163 -6.02 41.01 -16.33
CA SER A 163 -6.36 39.59 -16.24
C SER A 163 -7.87 39.33 -16.40
N PHE A 164 -8.71 40.25 -15.89
CA PHE A 164 -10.17 40.19 -16.03
C PHE A 164 -10.59 40.45 -17.48
N LYS A 165 -9.97 41.44 -18.16
CA LYS A 165 -10.23 41.72 -19.58
C LYS A 165 -9.86 40.54 -20.47
N TRP A 166 -8.74 39.87 -20.22
CA TRP A 166 -8.30 38.72 -21.02
C TRP A 166 -9.20 37.50 -20.85
N LYS A 167 -9.64 37.19 -19.61
CA LYS A 167 -10.56 36.07 -19.34
C LYS A 167 -11.94 36.31 -19.97
N ARG A 168 -12.41 37.56 -19.97
CA ARG A 168 -13.65 37.98 -20.67
C ARG A 168 -13.53 37.84 -22.19
N ASN A 169 -12.38 38.18 -22.77
CA ASN A 169 -12.18 38.15 -24.22
C ASN A 169 -11.92 36.74 -24.78
N LYS A 170 -11.48 35.79 -23.94
CA LYS A 170 -11.26 34.39 -24.32
C LYS A 170 -12.49 33.50 -24.12
N PHE A 171 -13.43 33.88 -23.26
CA PHE A 171 -14.62 33.08 -22.95
C PHE A 171 -15.88 33.45 -23.77
N PHE A 172 -15.79 34.41 -24.70
CA PHE A 172 -16.87 34.72 -25.63
C PHE A 172 -16.41 34.67 -27.08
N PRO A 173 -16.45 33.46 -27.68
CA PRO A 173 -17.02 33.32 -29.00
C PRO A 173 -18.04 32.17 -29.00
N PHE A 174 -19.02 32.18 -28.09
CA PHE A 174 -20.22 31.34 -28.26
C PHE A 174 -21.45 32.10 -27.78
N HIS A 175 -22.09 32.74 -28.75
CA HIS A 175 -23.46 33.21 -28.64
C HIS A 175 -24.38 31.98 -28.66
N LEU A 176 -25.47 32.03 -27.88
CA LEU A 176 -26.56 31.04 -27.73
C LEU A 176 -26.27 29.79 -26.89
N LEU A 177 -26.55 29.88 -25.58
CA LEU A 177 -27.43 28.95 -24.84
C LEU A 177 -27.31 29.29 -23.35
N TYR A 178 -28.11 30.24 -22.88
CA TYR A 178 -28.76 30.21 -21.55
C TYR A 178 -29.71 31.42 -21.52
N PRO A 179 -31.01 31.22 -21.20
CA PRO A 179 -31.95 32.33 -21.18
C PRO A 179 -31.62 33.26 -20.01
N VAL A 180 -31.67 34.56 -20.31
CA VAL A 180 -31.73 35.64 -19.32
C VAL A 180 -32.95 35.41 -18.43
N ALA A 181 -32.74 35.33 -17.12
CA ALA A 181 -33.79 35.52 -16.12
C ALA A 181 -33.40 36.71 -15.22
N PRO A 182 -34.37 37.54 -14.79
CA PRO A 182 -34.16 38.96 -14.59
C PRO A 182 -33.85 39.33 -13.13
N ASP A 183 -33.16 40.47 -13.00
CA ASP A 183 -33.10 41.40 -11.87
C ASP A 183 -33.57 40.93 -10.49
N SER A 184 -32.65 40.83 -9.54
CA SER A 184 -32.93 41.28 -8.16
C SER A 184 -31.66 41.65 -7.39
N LYS A 185 -31.53 42.97 -7.19
CA LYS A 185 -31.05 43.67 -5.99
C LYS A 185 -29.61 43.41 -5.50
N LEU A 186 -28.76 44.38 -5.81
CA LEU A 186 -27.97 45.18 -4.85
C LEU A 186 -27.96 44.69 -3.40
N VAL A 187 -26.81 44.23 -2.92
CA VAL A 187 -26.43 44.28 -1.50
C VAL A 187 -25.00 44.78 -1.42
N CYS A 188 -24.85 46.07 -1.12
CA CYS A 188 -23.65 46.63 -0.52
C CYS A 188 -23.49 46.02 0.88
N PHE A 189 -22.29 45.59 1.22
CA PHE A 189 -21.89 45.37 2.61
C PHE A 189 -20.82 46.43 2.93
N ASP A 190 -21.22 47.37 3.79
CA ASP A 190 -20.32 48.05 4.73
C ASP A 190 -19.79 47.04 5.76
#